data_AF-A0A926B7M6-F1
#
_entry.id   AF-A0A926B7M6-F1
#
_cell.length_a   1.000
_cell.length_b   1.000
_cell.length_c   1.000
_cell.angle_alpha   90.00
_cell.angle_beta   90.00
_cell.angle_gamma   90.00
#
_symmetry.space_group_name_H-M   'P 1'
#
loop_
_entity.id
_entity.type
_entity.pdbx_description
1 polymer ?
#
loop_
_entity_poly.entity_id
_entity_poly.type
_entity_poly.pdbx_seq_one_letter_code
_entity_poly.pdbx_strand_id
1 'polypeptide(L)'
;KTFSDGGQIIKFKCDVHPWMTGYVAVATNPFFAVSAADGSFSIDKLPAGTYTLEAWHERLGSRTADVTVTETDPAKATFDFTGA
;
A
#
# COMPACT_ATOMS: atom_id res chain seq x y z
N LYS A 1 9.81 -12.82 10.00
CA LYS A 1 10.30 -13.71 8.92
C LYS A 1 10.39 -12.90 7.66
N THR A 2 11.46 -13.04 6.88
CA THR A 2 11.64 -12.31 5.62
C THR A 2 11.21 -13.22 4.49
N PHE A 3 10.32 -12.74 3.62
CA PHE A 3 9.92 -13.44 2.41
C PHE A 3 10.93 -13.10 1.31
N SER A 4 11.40 -14.11 0.57
CA SER A 4 12.41 -13.96 -0.50
C SER A 4 11.86 -13.26 -1.74
N ASP A 5 10.54 -13.13 -1.84
CA ASP A 5 9.77 -12.71 -3.00
C ASP A 5 8.74 -11.63 -2.61
N GLY A 6 9.16 -10.62 -1.86
CA GLY A 6 8.27 -9.51 -1.46
C GLY A 6 7.78 -8.65 -2.64
N GLY A 7 6.82 -7.76 -2.36
CA GLY A 7 6.16 -6.91 -3.36
C GLY A 7 4.95 -7.57 -4.03
N GLN A 8 4.50 -8.71 -3.51
CA GLN A 8 3.36 -9.46 -4.06
C GLN A 8 2.06 -9.14 -3.32
N ILE A 9 0.96 -9.11 -4.07
CA ILE A 9 -0.41 -9.15 -3.54
C ILE A 9 -0.98 -10.55 -3.78
N ILE A 10 -1.25 -11.28 -2.71
CA ILE A 10 -1.82 -12.62 -2.76
C ILE A 10 -3.33 -12.51 -2.56
N LYS A 11 -4.11 -12.96 -3.54
CA LYS A 11 -5.57 -13.01 -3.48
C LYS A 11 -6.04 -14.36 -2.95
N PHE A 12 -6.84 -14.33 -1.90
CA PHE A 12 -7.57 -15.48 -1.38
C PHE A 12 -9.05 -15.37 -1.78
N LYS A 13 -9.65 -16.50 -2.15
CA LYS A 13 -11.07 -16.61 -2.50
C LYS A 13 -11.69 -17.76 -1.71
N CYS A 14 -12.90 -17.57 -1.23
CA CYS A 14 -13.68 -18.66 -0.64
C CYS A 14 -14.28 -19.54 -1.74
N ASP A 15 -14.15 -20.86 -1.57
CA ASP A 15 -14.73 -21.83 -2.51
C ASP A 15 -16.26 -21.90 -2.44
N VAL A 16 -16.86 -21.57 -1.29
CA VAL A 16 -18.31 -21.63 -1.05
C VAL A 16 -19.01 -20.29 -1.36
N HIS A 17 -18.33 -19.17 -1.09
CA HIS A 17 -18.88 -17.83 -1.27
C HIS A 17 -18.08 -17.05 -2.32
N PRO A 18 -18.49 -17.07 -3.60
CA PRO A 18 -17.70 -16.50 -4.70
C PRO A 18 -17.39 -15.00 -4.57
N TRP A 19 -18.16 -14.27 -3.76
CA TRP A 19 -17.98 -12.85 -3.46
C TRP A 19 -16.98 -12.58 -2.32
N MET A 20 -16.65 -13.58 -1.51
CA MET A 20 -15.74 -13.42 -0.38
C MET A 20 -14.30 -13.54 -0.88
N THR A 21 -13.61 -12.42 -0.89
CA THR A 21 -12.19 -12.33 -1.21
C THR A 21 -11.42 -11.64 -0.10
N GLY A 22 -10.19 -12.08 0.12
CA GLY A 22 -9.22 -11.43 0.99
C GLY A 22 -7.91 -11.20 0.23
N TYR A 23 -7.13 -10.23 0.68
CA TYR A 23 -5.84 -9.90 0.09
C TYR A 23 -4.77 -9.85 1.17
N VAL A 24 -3.59 -10.38 0.85
CA VAL A 24 -2.40 -10.28 1.69
C VAL A 24 -1.31 -9.60 0.88
N ALA A 25 -0.87 -8.43 1.34
CA ALA A 25 0.27 -7.72 0.78
C ALA A 25 1.56 -8.16 1.50
N VAL A 26 2.54 -8.65 0.73
CA VAL A 26 3.85 -9.03 1.26
C VAL A 26 4.81 -7.87 1.10
N ALA A 27 4.96 -7.05 2.14
CA ALA A 27 5.87 -5.91 2.10
C ALA A 27 7.35 -6.36 2.14
N THR A 28 8.20 -5.69 1.35
CA THR A 28 9.67 -5.91 1.35
C THR A 28 10.37 -5.20 2.51
N ASN A 29 9.66 -4.31 3.20
CA ASN A 29 10.16 -3.49 4.29
C ASN A 29 9.03 -3.26 5.33
N PRO A 30 9.31 -2.72 6.54
CA PRO A 30 8.30 -2.61 7.59
C PRO A 30 7.37 -1.40 7.45
N PHE A 31 7.52 -0.58 6.41
CA PHE A 31 6.78 0.66 6.21
C PHE A 31 5.60 0.43 5.28
N PHE A 32 4.43 0.19 5.87
CA PHE A 32 3.18 0.00 5.13
C PHE A 32 1.99 0.51 5.96
N ALA A 33 0.89 0.78 5.28
CA ALA A 33 -0.39 1.09 5.89
C ALA A 33 -1.54 0.51 5.06
N VAL A 34 -2.66 0.25 5.72
CA VAL A 34 -3.95 0.02 5.06
C VAL A 34 -4.75 1.30 5.23
N SER A 35 -5.32 1.81 4.14
CA SER A 35 -6.16 3.01 4.20
C SER A 35 -7.37 2.79 5.10
N ALA A 36 -7.76 3.81 5.86
CA ALA A 36 -9.01 3.84 6.57
C ALA A 36 -10.21 3.93 5.61
N ALA A 37 -11.43 3.83 6.14
CA ALA A 37 -12.66 3.86 5.36
C ALA A 37 -12.88 5.18 4.59
N ASP A 38 -12.26 6.27 5.03
CA ASP A 38 -12.27 7.58 4.36
C ASP A 38 -11.12 7.76 3.35
N GLY A 39 -10.30 6.73 3.14
CA GLY A 39 -9.13 6.77 2.25
C GLY A 39 -7.86 7.34 2.89
N SER A 40 -7.92 7.82 4.14
CA SER A 40 -6.73 8.33 4.83
C SER A 40 -5.76 7.21 5.20
N PHE A 41 -4.46 7.52 5.20
CA PHE A 41 -3.40 6.62 5.65
C PHE A 41 -2.26 7.43 6.30
N SER A 42 -1.52 6.79 7.20
CA SER A 42 -0.27 7.33 7.75
C SER A 42 0.76 6.21 7.81
N ILE A 43 2.00 6.53 7.48
CA ILE A 43 3.14 5.64 7.67
C ILE A 43 4.14 6.41 8.54
N ASP A 44 4.26 5.98 9.80
CA ASP A 44 5.06 6.70 10.78
C ASP A 44 6.49 6.18 10.82
N LYS A 45 7.39 7.00 11.40
CA LYS A 45 8.80 6.64 11.67
C LYS A 45 9.60 6.30 10.41
N LEU A 46 9.24 6.89 9.26
CA LEU A 46 10.12 6.90 8.09
C LEU A 46 11.33 7.79 8.41
N PRO A 47 12.57 7.29 8.21
CA PRO A 47 13.74 8.14 8.19
C PRO A 47 13.64 9.21 7.08
N ALA A 48 14.40 10.30 7.20
CA ALA A 48 14.50 11.25 6.10
C ALA A 48 15.12 10.60 4.86
N GLY A 49 14.55 10.91 3.69
CA GLY A 49 14.95 10.30 2.43
C GLY A 49 13.91 10.47 1.32
N THR A 50 14.27 10.04 0.12
CA THR A 50 13.37 9.97 -1.02
C THR A 50 12.93 8.52 -1.23
N TYR A 51 11.63 8.32 -1.36
CA TYR A 51 10.99 7.02 -1.47
C TYR A 51 10.01 7.01 -2.64
N THR A 52 9.87 5.86 -3.29
CA THR A 52 8.73 5.59 -4.16
C THR A 52 7.66 4.90 -3.33
N LEU A 53 6.54 5.58 -3.12
CA LEU A 53 5.37 5.06 -2.44
C LEU A 53 4.45 4.37 -3.46
N GLU A 54 4.04 3.13 -3.17
CA GLU A 54 3.05 2.41 -3.96
C GLU A 54 1.73 2.31 -3.19
N ALA A 55 0.62 2.71 -3.81
CA ALA A 55 -0.73 2.44 -3.36
C ALA A 55 -1.38 1.42 -4.30
N TRP A 56 -2.02 0.39 -3.74
CA TRP A 56 -2.68 -0.66 -4.50
C TRP A 56 -4.17 -0.74 -4.18
N HIS A 57 -5.00 -0.90 -5.20
CA HIS A 57 -6.44 -1.09 -5.09
C HIS A 57 -6.89 -2.37 -5.82
N GLU A 58 -7.74 -3.17 -5.17
CA GLU A 58 -8.15 -4.51 -5.63
C GLU A 58 -8.67 -4.60 -7.06
N ARG A 59 -9.37 -3.55 -7.52
CA ARG A 59 -9.94 -3.47 -8.88
C ARG A 59 -9.11 -2.60 -9.83
N LEU A 60 -8.36 -1.63 -9.30
CA LEU A 60 -7.80 -0.52 -10.09
C LEU A 60 -6.26 -0.60 -10.22
N GLY A 61 -5.65 -1.59 -9.58
CA GLY A 61 -4.23 -1.89 -9.65
C GLY A 61 -3.39 -0.96 -8.77
N SER A 62 -2.09 -0.90 -9.06
CA SER A 62 -1.14 -0.04 -8.34
C SER A 62 -1.03 1.36 -8.95
N ARG A 63 -0.67 2.33 -8.11
CA ARG A 63 -0.22 3.68 -8.48
C ARG A 63 1.03 3.98 -7.65
N THR A 64 1.98 4.69 -8.24
CA THR A 64 3.21 5.09 -7.57
C THR A 64 3.35 6.60 -7.51
N ALA A 65 4.01 7.10 -6.47
CA ALA A 65 4.37 8.49 -6.31
C ALA A 65 5.73 8.59 -5.62
N ASP A 66 6.60 9.47 -6.10
CA ASP A 66 7.84 9.78 -5.41
C ASP A 66 7.58 10.83 -4.31
N VAL A 67 8.05 10.53 -3.10
CA VAL A 67 7.90 11.38 -1.92
C VAL A 67 9.24 11.62 -1.27
N THR A 68 9.47 12.84 -0.79
CA THR A 68 10.67 13.19 -0.02
C THR A 68 10.24 13.51 1.40
N VAL A 69 10.72 12.71 2.35
CA VAL A 69 10.50 12.90 3.79
C VAL A 69 11.68 13.66 4.36
N THR A 70 11.40 14.68 5.18
CA THR A 70 12.41 15.44 5.92
C THR A 70 12.30 15.14 7.41
N GLU A 71 13.31 15.50 8.19
CA GLU A 71 13.32 15.29 9.65
C GLU A 71 12.22 16.08 10.38
N THR A 72 11.72 17.16 9.79
CA THR A 72 10.78 18.09 10.45
C THR A 72 9.34 17.94 9.97
N ASP A 73 9.13 17.61 8.69
CA ASP A 73 7.81 17.63 8.07
C ASP A 73 7.44 16.30 7.40
N PRO A 74 6.21 15.79 7.64
CA PRO A 74 5.72 14.61 6.95
C PRO A 74 5.48 14.91 5.47
N ALA A 75 5.87 13.97 4.60
CA ALA A 75 5.50 14.02 3.20
C ALA A 75 4.00 13.75 3.02
N LYS A 76 3.38 14.38 2.02
CA LYS A 76 1.99 14.15 1.65
C LYS A 76 1.93 13.55 0.25
N ALA A 77 1.09 12.54 0.08
CA ALA A 77 0.77 11.95 -1.21
C ALA A 77 -0.75 11.72 -1.30
N THR A 78 -1.29 11.89 -2.51
CA THR A 78 -2.68 11.59 -2.82
C THR A 78 -2.69 10.69 -4.05
N PHE A 79 -3.50 9.63 -3.99
CA PHE A 79 -3.63 8.67 -5.07
C PHE A 79 -5.08 8.67 -5.54
N ASP A 80 -5.29 9.10 -6.79
CA ASP A 80 -6.60 9.06 -7.42
C ASP A 80 -6.83 7.72 -8.10
N PHE A 81 -7.79 6.97 -7.56
CA PHE A 81 -8.25 5.71 -8.11
C PHE A 81 -9.57 5.92 -8.85
N THR A 82 -9.50 6.53 -10.03
CA THR A 82 -10.66 6.66 -10.93
C THR A 82 -10.73 5.47 -11.88
N GLY A 83 -11.92 4.86 -12.01
CA GLY A 83 -12.17 3.85 -13.04
C GLY A 83 -12.23 4.48 -14.44
N ALA A 84 -11.72 3.77 -15.43
CA ALA A 84 -12.13 3.97 -16.82
C ALA A 84 -13.57 3.50 -17.03
#